data_AF-A0A7S1ME78-F1
#
_entry.id   AF-A0A7S1ME78-F1
#
_cell.length_a   1.000
_cell.length_b   1.000
_cell.length_c   1.000
_cell.angle_alpha   90.00
_cell.angle_beta   90.00
_cell.angle_gamma   90.00
#
_symmetry.space_group_name_H-M   'P 1'
#
loop_
_entity.id
_entity.type
_entity.pdbx_description
1 polymer ?
#
loop_
_entity_poly.entity_id
_entity_poly.type
_entity_poly.pdbx_seq_one_letter_code
_entity_poly.pdbx_strand_id
1 'polypeptide(L)'
;MAQPLCEASGPVDDDMRCAVCLDSWQKPLMVRPCEHIFCWHCVRDVTTCPECRGKIESFALPHRLIVKGSEGVQVRCTECGKDMPRSESYAHVCVPKVRTAEEAAQIARQSGGDAAAVAAQRARREEERRREEEEQQQQSRPAPVE
;
A
#
# COMPACT_ATOMS: atom_id res chain seq x y z
N MET A 1 -10.34 -10.65 -3.63
CA MET A 1 -9.68 -9.74 -2.66
C MET A 1 -8.21 -10.09 -2.64
N ALA A 2 -7.36 -9.24 -3.21
CA ALA A 2 -5.92 -9.47 -3.27
C ALA A 2 -5.33 -9.38 -1.85
N GLN A 3 -4.48 -10.34 -1.49
CA GLN A 3 -3.82 -10.36 -0.20
C GLN A 3 -2.95 -9.10 -0.05
N PRO A 4 -2.82 -8.55 1.17
CA PRO A 4 -1.90 -7.44 1.38
C PRO A 4 -0.49 -7.95 1.07
N LEU A 5 0.17 -7.26 0.12
CA LEU A 5 1.56 -7.46 -0.27
C LEU A 5 2.50 -6.98 0.86
N CYS A 6 2.29 -7.51 2.06
CA CYS A 6 3.04 -7.16 3.26
C CYS A 6 3.77 -8.41 3.73
N GLU A 7 5.10 -8.35 3.77
CA GLU A 7 5.98 -9.44 4.21
C GLU A 7 6.65 -9.05 5.52
N ALA A 8 7.14 -10.00 6.33
CA ALA A 8 7.86 -9.64 7.54
C ALA A 8 9.08 -8.73 7.28
N SER A 9 9.22 -7.65 8.06
CA SER A 9 10.24 -6.62 7.84
C SER A 9 11.61 -6.94 8.47
N GLY A 10 11.74 -8.09 9.16
CA GLY A 10 12.93 -8.49 9.90
C GLY A 10 12.97 -10.01 10.13
N PRO A 11 13.99 -10.52 10.86
CA PRO A 11 14.08 -11.93 11.18
C PRO A 11 12.90 -12.33 12.06
N VAL A 12 11.93 -13.03 11.46
CA VAL A 12 10.89 -13.74 12.20
C VAL A 12 11.53 -14.99 12.77
N ASP A 13 11.29 -15.25 14.05
CA ASP A 13 11.59 -16.52 14.69
C ASP A 13 11.06 -17.66 13.81
N ASP A 14 11.89 -18.66 13.54
CA ASP A 14 11.52 -19.78 12.68
C ASP A 14 10.29 -20.51 13.23
N ASP A 15 10.09 -20.47 14.55
CA ASP A 15 8.92 -21.02 15.25
C ASP A 15 7.62 -20.25 15.00
N MET A 16 7.65 -19.11 14.30
CA MET A 16 6.47 -18.30 13.96
C MET A 16 6.20 -18.20 12.45
N ARG A 17 6.81 -19.08 11.64
CA ARG A 17 6.68 -19.09 10.19
C ARG A 17 5.73 -20.17 9.69
N CYS A 18 5.03 -19.86 8.60
CA CYS A 18 4.23 -20.83 7.87
C CYS A 18 5.12 -21.63 6.92
N ALA A 19 5.10 -22.97 7.01
CA ALA A 19 5.87 -23.83 6.11
C ALA A 19 5.40 -23.81 4.63
N VAL A 20 4.29 -23.12 4.32
CA VAL A 20 3.77 -22.99 2.94
C VAL A 20 4.23 -21.69 2.28
N CYS A 21 3.98 -20.53 2.91
CA CYS A 21 4.37 -19.24 2.34
C CYS A 21 5.74 -18.73 2.84
N LEU A 22 6.34 -19.41 3.82
CA LEU A 22 7.64 -19.09 4.44
C LEU A 22 7.71 -17.72 5.14
N ASP A 23 6.57 -17.07 5.32
CA ASP A 23 6.40 -15.82 6.07
C ASP A 23 5.73 -16.10 7.42
N SER A 24 5.72 -15.10 8.30
CA SER A 24 4.99 -15.11 9.57
C SER A 24 3.50 -15.42 9.37
N TRP A 25 2.91 -16.15 10.32
CA TRP A 25 1.52 -16.59 10.15
C TRP A 25 0.52 -15.45 9.95
N GLN A 26 -0.34 -15.62 8.96
CA GLN A 26 -1.47 -14.74 8.67
C GLN A 26 -2.78 -15.49 8.97
N LYS A 27 -3.50 -15.04 10.01
CA LYS A 27 -4.69 -15.74 10.56
C LYS A 27 -4.39 -17.23 10.77
N PRO A 28 -3.50 -17.58 11.72
CA PRO A 28 -3.03 -18.95 11.88
C PRO A 28 -4.16 -19.92 12.22
N LEU A 29 -4.14 -21.09 11.57
CA LEU A 29 -4.99 -22.23 11.84
C LEU A 29 -4.13 -23.45 12.20
N MET A 30 -4.57 -24.19 13.20
CA MET A 30 -3.99 -25.46 13.60
C MET A 30 -4.75 -26.61 12.92
N VAL A 31 -4.05 -27.48 12.20
CA VAL A 31 -4.65 -28.68 11.60
C VAL A 31 -4.71 -29.83 12.60
N ARG A 32 -5.79 -30.62 12.58
CA ARG A 32 -5.94 -31.81 13.42
C ARG A 32 -5.94 -33.08 12.56
N PRO A 33 -5.34 -34.18 13.04
CA PRO A 33 -4.83 -34.40 14.41
C PRO A 33 -3.36 -33.99 14.65
N CYS A 34 -2.60 -33.63 13.61
CA CYS A 34 -1.15 -33.45 13.71
C CYS A 34 -0.65 -32.13 14.33
N GLU A 35 -1.54 -31.18 14.63
CA GLU A 35 -1.26 -29.91 15.34
C GLU A 35 -0.31 -28.91 14.64
N HIS A 36 0.05 -29.13 13.36
CA HIS A 36 0.82 -28.15 12.58
C HIS A 36 0.01 -26.87 12.31
N ILE A 37 0.69 -25.72 12.23
CA ILE A 37 0.06 -24.40 12.14
C ILE A 37 0.42 -23.72 10.82
N PHE A 38 -0.60 -23.22 10.11
CA PHE A 38 -0.46 -22.56 8.82
C PHE A 38 -1.33 -21.31 8.72
N CYS A 39 -1.05 -20.44 7.74
CA CYS A 39 -1.97 -19.35 7.40
C CYS A 39 -3.31 -19.91 6.92
N TRP A 40 -4.43 -19.28 7.28
CA TRP A 40 -5.77 -19.70 6.81
C TRP A 40 -5.82 -19.89 5.29
N HIS A 41 -5.24 -18.97 4.52
CA HIS A 41 -5.26 -19.04 3.05
C HIS A 41 -4.35 -20.14 2.49
N CYS A 42 -3.33 -20.58 3.23
CA CYS A 42 -2.38 -21.60 2.79
C CYS A 42 -2.98 -23.00 2.84
N VAL A 43 -3.97 -23.24 3.71
CA VAL A 43 -4.52 -24.58 3.96
C VAL A 43 -6.03 -24.69 3.77
N ARG A 44 -6.73 -23.62 3.39
CA ARG A 44 -8.19 -23.66 3.21
C ARG A 44 -8.67 -24.67 2.16
N ASP A 45 -7.84 -24.94 1.13
CA ASP A 45 -8.21 -25.76 -0.03
C ASP A 45 -7.48 -27.12 -0.04
N VAL A 46 -6.80 -27.50 1.04
CA VAL A 46 -6.03 -28.76 1.13
C VAL A 46 -6.64 -29.73 2.15
N THR A 47 -6.63 -31.02 1.81
CA THR A 47 -7.13 -32.10 2.68
C THR A 47 -6.02 -32.85 3.41
N THR A 48 -4.77 -32.50 3.13
CA THR A 48 -3.57 -33.18 3.61
C THR A 48 -2.60 -32.14 4.15
N CYS A 49 -2.03 -32.40 5.33
CA CYS A 49 -1.08 -31.53 5.99
C CYS A 49 0.17 -31.35 5.10
N PRO A 50 0.55 -30.10 4.75
CA PRO A 50 1.74 -29.85 3.93
C PRO A 50 3.06 -30.35 4.57
N GLU A 51 3.11 -30.43 5.90
CA GLU A 51 4.34 -30.70 6.64
C GLU A 51 4.55 -32.20 6.90
N CYS A 52 3.56 -32.88 7.47
CA CYS A 52 3.66 -34.31 7.78
C CYS A 52 2.95 -35.23 6.79
N ARG A 53 2.25 -34.68 5.78
CA ARG A 53 1.44 -35.43 4.81
C ARG A 53 0.29 -36.26 5.41
N GLY A 54 -0.05 -36.02 6.68
CA GLY A 54 -1.19 -36.62 7.35
C GLY A 54 -2.53 -36.06 6.84
N LYS A 55 -3.61 -36.84 6.93
CA LYS A 55 -4.97 -36.37 6.58
C LYS A 55 -5.42 -35.28 7.57
N ILE A 56 -5.99 -34.21 7.04
CA ILE A 56 -6.62 -33.16 7.85
C ILE A 56 -8.07 -33.58 8.12
N GLU A 57 -8.43 -33.67 9.40
CA GLU A 57 -9.79 -34.00 9.83
C GLU A 57 -10.59 -32.75 10.19
N SER A 58 -9.94 -31.79 10.84
CA SER A 58 -10.56 -30.54 11.25
C SER A 58 -9.52 -29.43 11.44
N PHE A 59 -10.00 -28.20 11.56
CA PHE A 59 -9.20 -27.02 11.87
C PHE A 59 -9.60 -26.45 13.23
N ALA A 60 -8.61 -26.01 14.00
CA ALA A 60 -8.80 -25.35 15.28
C ALA A 60 -8.02 -24.04 15.35
N LEU A 61 -8.43 -23.14 16.24
CA LEU A 61 -7.62 -21.97 16.57
C LEU A 61 -6.43 -22.39 17.45
N PRO A 62 -5.20 -21.93 17.15
CA PRO A 62 -4.07 -22.13 18.04
C PRO A 62 -4.23 -21.43 19.39
N HIS A 63 -3.34 -21.73 20.31
CA HIS A 63 -3.29 -21.06 21.61
C HIS A 63 -3.16 -19.53 21.44
N ARG A 64 -3.85 -18.75 22.29
CA ARG A 64 -3.95 -17.29 22.13
C ARG A 64 -2.60 -16.58 22.03
N LEU A 65 -1.56 -17.12 22.68
CA LEU A 65 -0.22 -16.52 22.68
C LEU A 65 0.44 -16.61 21.30
N ILE A 66 0.19 -17.70 20.56
CA ILE A 66 0.67 -17.87 19.19
C ILE A 66 0.00 -16.85 18.27
N VAL A 67 -1.33 -16.72 18.39
CA VAL A 67 -2.11 -15.75 17.62
C VAL A 67 -1.62 -14.33 17.89
N LYS A 68 -1.54 -13.91 19.16
CA LYS A 68 -1.04 -12.59 19.54
C LYS A 68 0.42 -12.36 19.12
N GLY A 69 1.26 -13.39 19.20
CA GLY A 69 2.65 -13.33 18.73
C GLY A 69 2.70 -13.03 17.23
N SER A 70 1.93 -13.77 16.43
CA SER A 70 1.86 -13.57 14.97
C SER A 70 1.30 -12.20 14.58
N GLU A 71 0.34 -11.66 15.33
CA GLU A 71 -0.25 -10.34 15.10
C GLU A 71 0.72 -9.19 15.40
N GLY A 72 1.66 -9.41 16.33
CA GLY A 72 2.69 -8.43 16.72
C GLY A 72 3.92 -8.42 15.82
N VAL A 73 4.02 -9.32 14.84
CA VAL A 73 5.17 -9.34 13.91
C VAL A 73 5.16 -8.07 13.07
N GLN A 74 6.32 -7.39 13.01
CA GLN A 74 6.49 -6.22 12.16
C GLN A 74 6.61 -6.65 10.69
N VAL A 75 5.84 -6.00 9.83
CA VAL A 75 5.74 -6.30 8.40
C VAL A 75 5.94 -5.04 7.59
N ARG A 76 6.47 -5.20 6.38
CA ARG A 76 6.69 -4.15 5.39
C ARG A 76 5.81 -4.41 4.19
N CYS A 77 5.05 -3.41 3.77
CA CYS A 77 4.39 -3.44 2.47
C CYS A 77 5.43 -3.34 1.35
N THR A 78 5.47 -4.32 0.44
CA THR A 78 6.42 -4.35 -0.69
C THR A 78 6.11 -3.29 -1.75
N GLU A 79 4.88 -2.81 -1.82
CA GLU A 79 4.44 -1.79 -2.79
C GLU A 79 4.71 -0.35 -2.31
N CYS A 80 4.42 -0.03 -1.04
CA CYS A 80 4.55 1.34 -0.52
C CYS A 80 5.71 1.53 0.49
N GLY A 81 6.35 0.43 0.89
CA GLY A 81 7.47 0.42 1.86
C GLY A 81 7.07 0.76 3.29
N LYS A 82 5.79 0.79 3.64
CA LYS A 82 5.34 1.12 4.99
C LYS A 82 5.57 -0.07 5.93
N ASP A 83 6.27 0.19 7.04
CA ASP A 83 6.42 -0.76 8.15
C ASP A 83 5.23 -0.61 9.12
N MET A 84 4.63 -1.73 9.53
CA MET A 84 3.49 -1.81 10.45
C MET A 84 3.38 -3.19 11.10
N PRO A 85 2.66 -3.37 12.22
CA PRO A 85 2.40 -4.70 12.75
C PRO A 85 1.47 -5.49 11.82
N ARG A 86 1.58 -6.83 11.85
CA ARG A 86 0.76 -7.74 11.03
C ARG A 86 -0.73 -7.53 11.28
N SER A 87 -1.16 -7.23 12.50
CA SER A 87 -2.54 -6.87 12.82
C SER A 87 -3.06 -5.65 12.02
N GLU A 88 -2.24 -4.64 11.80
CA GLU A 88 -2.61 -3.45 11.02
C GLU A 88 -2.54 -3.71 9.50
N SER A 89 -1.74 -4.67 9.06
CA SER A 89 -1.59 -5.01 7.65
C SER A 89 -2.89 -5.46 6.98
N TYR A 90 -3.83 -6.04 7.73
CA TYR A 90 -5.12 -6.48 7.20
C TYR A 90 -6.02 -5.33 6.74
N ALA A 91 -5.88 -4.16 7.37
CA ALA A 91 -6.64 -2.95 7.03
C ALA A 91 -5.80 -1.98 6.19
N HIS A 92 -4.59 -2.38 5.80
CA HIS A 92 -3.72 -1.53 5.01
C HIS A 92 -4.26 -1.39 3.58
N VAL A 93 -4.74 -0.18 3.27
CA VAL A 93 -5.01 0.22 1.89
C VAL A 93 -3.71 0.77 1.32
N CYS A 94 -3.09 0.01 0.42
CA CYS A 94 -1.89 0.45 -0.27
C CYS A 94 -2.24 1.58 -1.24
N VAL A 95 -1.74 2.78 -0.93
CA VAL A 95 -1.66 3.86 -1.91
C VAL A 95 -0.25 3.77 -2.49
N PRO A 96 -0.08 3.33 -3.76
CA PRO A 96 1.24 3.19 -4.33
C PRO A 96 2.00 4.52 -4.21
N LYS A 97 3.13 4.51 -3.52
CA LYS A 97 4.09 5.61 -3.64
C LYS A 97 4.63 5.51 -5.04
N VAL A 98 4.39 6.56 -5.82
CA VAL A 98 4.66 6.60 -7.25
C VAL A 98 6.06 6.06 -7.53
N ARG A 99 6.11 5.22 -8.58
CA ARG A 99 7.30 4.74 -9.30
C ARG A 99 8.35 5.84 -9.41
N THR A 100 9.61 5.47 -9.53
CA THR A 100 10.76 6.39 -9.59
C THR A 100 10.48 7.64 -10.43
N ALA A 101 11.12 8.78 -10.12
CA ALA A 101 10.90 10.04 -10.84
C ALA A 101 10.99 9.86 -12.38
N GLU A 102 11.83 8.92 -12.83
CA GLU A 102 11.97 8.52 -14.24
C GLU A 102 10.74 7.76 -14.77
N GLU A 103 10.22 6.78 -14.05
CA GLU A 103 9.01 6.03 -14.45
C GLU A 103 7.75 6.91 -14.43
N ALA A 104 7.65 7.85 -13.49
CA ALA A 104 6.59 8.86 -13.48
C ALA A 104 6.67 9.78 -14.71
N ALA A 105 7.88 10.19 -15.11
CA ALA A 105 8.11 11.00 -16.30
C ALA A 105 7.82 10.24 -17.60
N GLN A 106 8.09 8.94 -17.64
CA GLN A 106 7.86 8.09 -18.82
C GLN A 106 6.36 7.82 -19.06
N ILE A 107 5.59 7.62 -17.99
CA ILE A 107 4.13 7.48 -18.05
C ILE A 107 3.47 8.80 -18.50
N ALA A 108 3.91 9.95 -17.96
CA ALA A 108 3.37 11.26 -18.33
C ALA A 108 3.54 11.60 -19.83
N ARG A 109 4.60 11.09 -20.47
CA ARG A 109 4.82 11.25 -21.93
C ARG A 109 3.89 10.39 -22.78
N GLN A 110 3.43 9.25 -22.25
CA GLN A 110 2.59 8.30 -22.97
C GLN A 110 1.10 8.62 -22.82
N SER A 111 0.70 9.22 -21.69
CA SER A 111 -0.66 9.67 -21.43
C SER A 111 -0.80 11.17 -21.72
N GLY A 112 -0.84 11.54 -23.00
CA GLY A 112 -1.03 12.92 -23.45
C GLY A 112 -2.33 13.54 -22.92
N GLY A 113 -2.26 14.13 -21.72
CA GLY A 113 -3.39 14.71 -21.01
C GLY A 113 -3.28 16.23 -20.92
N ASP A 114 -4.36 16.91 -21.31
CA ASP A 114 -4.55 18.35 -21.52
C ASP A 114 -4.26 19.28 -20.31
N ALA A 115 -3.74 18.78 -19.19
CA ALA A 115 -3.52 19.55 -17.97
C ALA A 115 -2.46 20.66 -18.15
N ALA A 116 -1.39 20.40 -18.93
CA ALA A 116 -0.36 21.39 -19.20
C ALA A 116 -0.87 22.53 -20.10
N ALA A 117 -1.74 22.20 -21.08
CA ALA A 117 -2.37 23.19 -21.94
C ALA A 117 -3.34 24.09 -21.16
N VAL A 118 -4.10 23.51 -20.22
CA VAL A 118 -5.04 24.25 -19.37
C VAL A 118 -4.31 25.16 -18.37
N ALA A 119 -3.19 24.73 -17.80
CA ALA A 119 -2.37 25.58 -16.93
C ALA A 119 -1.75 26.76 -17.69
N ALA A 120 -1.25 26.52 -18.91
CA ALA A 120 -0.68 27.58 -19.75
C ALA A 120 -1.73 28.62 -20.19
N GLN A 121 -2.98 28.21 -20.47
CA GLN A 121 -4.07 29.13 -20.80
C GLN A 121 -4.50 30.00 -19.61
N ARG A 122 -4.52 29.45 -18.38
CA ARG A 122 -4.86 30.22 -17.18
C ARG A 122 -3.83 31.32 -16.87
N ALA A 123 -2.55 30.99 -16.97
CA ALA A 123 -1.47 31.96 -16.71
C ALA A 123 -1.51 33.15 -17.69
N ARG A 124 -1.77 32.90 -18.98
CA ARG A 124 -1.88 33.96 -20.00
C ARG A 124 -3.04 34.92 -19.72
N ARG A 125 -4.21 34.40 -19.34
CA ARG A 125 -5.39 35.23 -19.00
C ARG A 125 -5.18 36.08 -17.74
N GLU A 126 -4.40 35.59 -16.80
CA GLU A 126 -4.08 36.33 -15.58
C GLU A 126 -3.09 37.47 -15.82
N GLU A 127 -2.10 37.26 -16.70
CA GLU A 127 -1.17 38.31 -17.11
C GLU A 127 -1.87 39.41 -17.93
N GLU A 128 -2.78 39.04 -18.84
CA GLU A 128 -3.58 39.98 -19.62
C GLU A 128 -4.44 40.88 -18.73
N ARG A 129 -5.15 40.29 -17.75
CA ARG A 129 -5.94 41.04 -16.77
C ARG A 129 -5.11 42.03 -15.94
N ARG A 130 -3.89 41.65 -15.53
CA ARG A 130 -3.00 42.56 -14.80
C ARG A 130 -2.55 43.74 -15.65
N ARG A 131 -2.28 43.52 -16.95
CA ARG A 131 -1.96 44.61 -17.88
C ARG A 131 -3.13 45.56 -18.07
N GLU A 132 -4.34 45.04 -18.23
CA GLU A 132 -5.56 45.85 -18.33
C GLU A 132 -5.83 46.68 -17.06
N GLU A 133 -5.60 46.10 -15.88
CA GLU A 133 -5.70 46.80 -14.58
C GLU A 133 -4.66 47.92 -14.45
N GLU A 134 -3.41 47.66 -14.85
CA GLU A 134 -2.33 48.65 -14.85
C GLU A 134 -2.62 49.80 -15.84
N GLU A 135 -3.13 49.50 -17.03
CA GLU A 135 -3.53 50.50 -18.03
C GLU A 135 -4.70 51.37 -17.56
N GLN A 136 -5.73 50.78 -16.93
CA GLN A 136 -6.84 51.53 -16.33
C GLN A 136 -6.39 52.45 -15.20
N GLN A 137 -5.43 51.99 -14.39
CA GLN A 137 -4.87 52.79 -13.28
C GLN A 137 -4.01 53.95 -13.79
N GLN A 138 -3.39 53.79 -14.96
CA GLN A 138 -2.61 54.86 -15.59
C GLN A 138 -3.49 55.92 -16.27
N GLN A 139 -4.64 55.52 -16.85
CA GLN A 139 -5.61 56.44 -17.46
C GLN A 139 -6.43 57.25 -16.46
N SER A 140 -6.59 56.74 -15.22
CA SER A 140 -7.31 57.41 -14.13
C SER A 140 -6.45 58.34 -13.29
N ARG A 141 -5.16 58.51 -13.63
CA ARG A 141 -4.25 59.43 -12.93
C ARG A 141 -4.54 60.87 -13.35
N PRO A 142 -5.04 61.75 -12.45
CA PRO A 142 -5.35 63.13 -12.81
C PRO A 142 -4.06 63.90 -13.18
N ALA A 143 -4.17 64.77 -14.17
CA ALA A 143 -3.08 65.62 -14.63
C ALA A 143 -2.56 66.50 -13.46
N PRO A 144 -1.23 66.72 -13.39
CA PRO A 144 -0.67 67.60 -12.36
C PRO A 144 -1.29 69.01 -12.53
N VAL A 145 -1.88 69.52 -11.45
CA VAL A 145 -2.38 70.89 -11.38
C VAL A 145 -1.17 71.81 -11.28
N GLU A 146 -0.92 72.61 -12.32
CA GLU A 146 0.07 73.71 -12.32
C GLU A 146 -0.42 74.93 -11.51
#